data_AF-A0AAU9WAZ1-F1
#
_entry.id   AF-A0AAU9WAZ1-F1
#
_cell.length_a   1.000
_cell.length_b   1.000
_cell.length_c   1.000
_cell.angle_alpha   90.00
_cell.angle_beta   90.00
_cell.angle_gamma   90.00
#
_symmetry.space_group_name_H-M   'P 1'
#
loop_
_entity.id
_entity.type
_entity.pdbx_description
1 polymer ?
#
loop_
_entity_poly.entity_id
_entity_poly.type
_entity_poly.pdbx_seq_one_letter_code
_entity_poly.pdbx_strand_id
1 'polypeptide(L)'
;EPADHTAGIKAMAASRKYFLSLFGRNFRHVLYQSRHPHLMRPNMRLLSDKIIDSSDSEPPIPVYKSPQNEPVDRKRARLLYQSRKRGMLENGLLL
;
A
#
# COMPACT_ATOMS: atom_id res chain seq x y z
N GLU A 1 -16.47 -58.11 25.13
CA GLU A 1 -16.43 -56.78 25.78
C GLU A 1 -16.25 -55.69 24.74
N PRO A 2 -17.20 -54.75 24.56
CA PRO A 2 -17.09 -53.65 23.60
C PRO A 2 -16.94 -52.27 24.29
N ALA A 3 -15.97 -52.11 25.19
CA ALA A 3 -15.79 -50.86 25.96
C ALA A 3 -14.74 -49.88 25.36
N ASP A 4 -13.79 -50.36 24.56
CA ASP A 4 -12.59 -49.55 24.22
C ASP A 4 -12.74 -48.64 22.99
N HIS A 5 -13.62 -48.97 22.04
CA HIS A 5 -13.78 -48.14 20.82
C HIS A 5 -14.47 -46.79 21.09
N THR A 6 -15.35 -46.70 22.10
CA THR A 6 -16.06 -45.46 22.44
C THR A 6 -15.18 -44.47 23.20
N ALA A 7 -14.15 -44.95 23.91
CA ALA A 7 -13.21 -44.12 24.65
C ALA A 7 -12.31 -43.29 23.71
N GLY A 8 -11.81 -43.90 22.63
CA GLY A 8 -11.00 -43.20 21.63
C GLY A 8 -11.75 -42.08 20.89
N ILE A 9 -13.03 -42.32 20.56
CA ILE A 9 -13.88 -41.32 19.88
C ILE A 9 -14.21 -40.15 20.82
N LYS A 10 -14.47 -40.42 22.11
CA LYS A 10 -14.70 -39.37 23.12
C LYS A 10 -13.45 -38.54 23.41
N ALA A 11 -12.26 -39.15 23.43
CA ALA A 11 -10.99 -38.45 23.60
C ALA A 11 -10.66 -37.52 22.41
N MET A 12 -10.95 -37.95 21.18
CA MET A 12 -10.82 -37.12 19.96
C MET A 12 -11.81 -35.95 19.93
N ALA A 13 -13.04 -36.17 20.40
CA ALA A 13 -14.07 -35.12 20.50
C ALA A 13 -13.74 -34.06 21.57
N ALA A 14 -13.05 -34.44 22.66
CA ALA A 14 -12.59 -33.50 23.68
C ALA A 14 -11.45 -32.61 23.16
N SER A 15 -10.47 -33.18 22.45
CA SER A 15 -9.34 -32.42 21.87
C SER A 15 -9.78 -31.36 20.84
N ARG A 16 -10.85 -31.63 20.08
CA ARG A 16 -11.46 -30.68 19.14
C ARG A 16 -12.13 -29.45 19.78
N LYS A 17 -12.52 -29.53 21.05
CA LYS A 17 -13.18 -28.40 21.75
C LYS A 17 -12.19 -27.35 22.26
N TYR A 18 -10.94 -27.72 22.49
CA TYR A 18 -9.89 -26.81 22.98
C TYR A 18 -9.12 -26.12 21.84
N PHE A 19 -9.13 -26.69 20.63
CA PHE A 19 -8.47 -26.08 19.47
C PHE A 19 -9.25 -24.91 18.87
N LEU A 20 -10.59 -24.88 19.01
CA LEU A 20 -11.42 -23.75 18.56
C LEU A 20 -11.55 -22.62 19.61
N SER A 21 -11.14 -22.82 20.86
CA SER A 21 -11.31 -21.78 21.90
C SER A 21 -10.20 -20.73 21.92
N LEU A 22 -9.06 -20.95 21.26
CA LEU A 22 -7.99 -19.94 21.15
C LEU A 22 -8.21 -18.94 20.01
N PHE A 23 -9.01 -19.25 19.00
CA PHE A 23 -9.36 -18.31 17.92
C PHE A 23 -10.58 -17.43 18.23
N GLY A 24 -11.39 -17.79 19.22
CA GLY A 24 -12.70 -17.16 19.48
C GLY A 24 -12.71 -15.87 20.31
N ARG A 25 -11.56 -15.35 20.78
CA ARG A 25 -11.54 -14.17 21.66
C ARG A 25 -10.88 -12.91 21.09
N ASN A 26 -10.14 -13.00 19.98
CA ASN A 26 -9.41 -11.83 19.44
C ASN A 26 -10.07 -11.17 18.22
N PHE A 27 -11.20 -11.67 17.71
CA PHE A 27 -11.93 -11.04 16.60
C PHE A 27 -13.01 -10.04 17.03
N ARG A 28 -13.11 -9.70 18.33
CA ARG A 28 -14.06 -8.69 18.80
C ARG A 28 -13.52 -7.25 18.79
N HIS A 29 -12.24 -7.05 18.54
CA HIS A 29 -11.66 -5.71 18.44
C HIS A 29 -11.46 -5.23 16.99
N VAL A 30 -11.52 -6.14 16.01
CA VAL A 30 -11.42 -5.82 14.57
C VAL A 30 -12.74 -5.22 14.04
N LEU A 31 -13.82 -5.33 14.81
CA LEU A 31 -15.14 -4.77 14.48
C LEU A 31 -15.55 -3.63 15.43
N TYR A 32 -14.61 -2.88 16.00
CA TYR A 32 -14.96 -1.50 16.38
C TYR A 32 -14.98 -0.65 15.11
N GLN A 33 -16.08 -0.85 14.40
CA GLN A 33 -16.49 -0.15 13.20
C GLN A 33 -16.50 1.35 13.49
N SER A 34 -15.48 2.03 12.98
CA SER A 34 -15.44 3.49 12.90
C SER A 34 -16.76 3.98 12.31
N ARG A 35 -17.47 4.85 13.03
CA ARG A 35 -18.67 5.57 12.58
C ARG A 35 -18.32 6.66 11.57
N HIS A 36 -17.57 6.29 10.54
CA HIS A 36 -17.16 7.18 9.46
C HIS A 36 -17.73 6.62 8.16
N PRO A 37 -18.99 6.98 7.81
CA PRO A 37 -19.65 6.53 6.57
C PRO A 37 -18.91 6.98 5.29
N HIS A 38 -17.83 7.75 5.41
CA HIS A 38 -16.99 8.19 4.28
C HIS A 38 -15.82 7.24 3.97
N LEU A 39 -15.44 6.33 4.87
CA LEU A 39 -14.26 5.46 4.72
C LEU A 39 -14.57 4.11 4.02
N MET A 40 -15.85 3.78 3.83
CA MET A 40 -16.31 2.58 3.11
C MET A 40 -16.80 2.92 1.70
N ARG A 41 -16.10 3.82 1.00
CA ARG A 41 -16.33 3.99 -0.44
C ARG A 41 -15.41 3.02 -1.17
N PRO A 42 -15.92 1.93 -1.77
CA PRO A 42 -15.10 1.15 -2.68
C PRO A 42 -14.61 2.10 -3.77
N ASN A 43 -13.32 2.05 -4.08
CA ASN A 43 -12.76 2.85 -5.15
C ASN A 43 -13.37 2.33 -6.46
N MET A 44 -14.46 2.96 -6.92
CA MET A 44 -15.24 2.52 -8.09
C MET A 44 -14.39 2.40 -9.37
N ARG A 45 -13.22 3.06 -9.39
CA ARG A 45 -12.23 2.94 -10.47
C ARG A 45 -11.58 1.55 -10.55
N LEU A 46 -11.50 0.82 -9.44
CA LEU A 46 -10.91 -0.52 -9.39
C LEU A 46 -11.88 -1.63 -9.82
N LEU A 47 -13.19 -1.35 -9.80
CA LEU A 47 -14.26 -2.26 -10.19
C LEU A 47 -14.74 -2.03 -11.63
N SER A 48 -14.07 -1.13 -12.36
CA SER A 48 -14.41 -0.83 -13.74
C SER A 48 -13.53 -1.65 -14.67
N ASP A 49 -14.11 -2.63 -15.36
CA ASP A 49 -13.46 -3.38 -16.44
C ASP A 49 -13.23 -2.53 -17.71
N LYS A 50 -13.65 -1.26 -17.67
CA LYS A 50 -13.48 -0.31 -18.76
C LYS A 50 -12.08 0.29 -18.68
N ILE A 51 -11.19 -0.16 -19.57
CA ILE A 51 -9.93 0.52 -19.86
C ILE A 51 -10.29 1.90 -20.41
N ILE A 52 -10.19 2.93 -19.59
CA ILE A 52 -10.24 4.31 -20.05
C ILE A 52 -8.87 4.58 -20.67
N ASP A 53 -8.76 4.28 -21.96
CA ASP A 53 -7.69 4.86 -22.76
C ASP A 53 -8.02 6.35 -22.84
N SER A 54 -7.45 7.12 -21.93
CA SER A 54 -7.61 8.56 -21.88
C SER A 54 -6.96 9.13 -23.13
N SER A 55 -7.75 9.22 -24.20
CA SER A 55 -7.36 9.75 -25.50
C SER A 55 -6.45 10.96 -25.31
N ASP A 56 -5.17 10.72 -25.56
CA ASP A 56 -3.98 11.51 -25.34
C ASP A 56 -4.19 13.03 -25.35
N SER A 57 -4.38 13.58 -24.15
CA SER A 57 -4.01 14.97 -23.91
C SER A 57 -3.19 15.01 -22.64
N GLU A 58 -1.99 14.43 -22.73
CA GLU A 58 -0.96 14.77 -21.76
C GLU A 58 -0.80 16.30 -21.79
N PRO A 59 -0.79 16.97 -20.63
CA PRO A 59 -0.52 18.39 -20.61
C PRO A 59 0.88 18.62 -21.21
N PRO A 60 1.03 19.63 -22.08
CA PRO A 60 2.32 19.87 -22.71
C PRO A 60 3.37 20.16 -21.64
N ILE A 61 4.51 19.50 -21.73
CA ILE A 61 5.65 19.75 -20.84
C ILE A 61 6.08 21.21 -21.05
N PRO A 62 6.24 22.00 -19.97
CA PRO A 62 6.69 23.38 -20.10
C PRO A 62 8.08 23.43 -20.74
N VAL A 63 8.25 24.29 -21.75
CA VAL A 63 9.54 24.50 -22.40
C VAL A 63 10.52 25.07 -21.38
N TYR A 64 11.71 24.46 -21.30
CA TYR A 64 12.76 24.94 -20.41
C TYR A 64 13.21 26.34 -20.81
N LYS A 65 13.24 27.26 -19.84
CA LYS A 65 13.74 28.62 -20.01
C LYS A 65 15.08 28.77 -19.30
N SER A 66 16.14 28.99 -20.06
CA SER A 66 17.46 29.28 -19.51
C SER A 66 17.45 30.67 -18.84
N PRO A 67 17.94 30.80 -17.60
CA PRO A 67 18.00 32.10 -16.96
C PRO A 67 19.03 32.99 -17.66
N GLN A 68 18.56 34.17 -18.11
CA GLN A 68 19.36 35.16 -18.80
C GLN A 68 20.09 36.01 -17.75
N ASN A 69 21.40 36.21 -17.92
CA ASN A 69 22.25 37.09 -17.10
C ASN A 69 22.45 36.68 -15.63
N GLU A 70 22.46 35.39 -15.32
CA GLU A 70 22.92 34.98 -13.99
C GLU A 70 24.45 35.07 -13.84
N PRO A 71 24.97 35.47 -12.67
CA PRO A 71 26.40 35.41 -12.42
C PRO A 71 26.89 33.95 -12.36
N VAL A 72 28.14 33.72 -12.76
CA VAL A 72 28.74 32.38 -12.89
C VAL A 72 28.64 31.56 -11.61
N ASP A 73 28.86 32.18 -10.45
CA ASP A 73 28.80 31.49 -9.16
C ASP A 73 27.38 31.05 -8.80
N ARG A 74 26.38 31.88 -9.13
CA ARG A 74 24.96 31.53 -8.95
C ARG A 74 24.53 30.43 -9.90
N LYS A 75 25.05 30.42 -11.14
CA LYS A 75 24.85 29.33 -12.10
C LYS A 75 25.41 28.01 -11.57
N ARG A 76 26.64 28.02 -11.07
CA ARG A 76 27.29 26.84 -10.47
C ARG A 76 26.50 26.33 -9.28
N ALA A 77 26.13 27.21 -8.35
CA ALA A 77 25.34 26.84 -7.18
C ALA A 77 23.97 26.25 -7.57
N ARG A 78 23.28 26.84 -8.54
CA ARG A 78 22.01 26.31 -9.04
C ARG A 78 22.17 24.93 -9.66
N LEU A 79 23.15 24.76 -10.54
CA LEU A 79 23.37 23.48 -11.23
C LEU A 79 23.75 22.38 -10.25
N LEU A 80 24.59 22.67 -9.26
CA LEU A 80 24.97 21.72 -8.21
C LEU A 80 23.76 21.35 -7.34
N TYR A 81 22.91 22.32 -6.98
CA TYR A 81 21.67 22.01 -6.27
C TYR A 81 20.75 21.09 -7.08
N GLN A 82 20.56 21.38 -8.38
CA GLN A 82 19.75 20.57 -9.28
C GLN A 82 20.33 19.16 -9.50
N SER A 83 21.65 19.00 -9.47
CA SER A 83 22.29 17.69 -9.62
C SER A 83 22.03 16.79 -8.40
N ARG A 84 21.97 17.38 -7.20
CA ARG A 84 21.72 16.66 -5.94
C ARG A 84 20.24 16.43 -5.61
N LYS A 85 19.33 17.24 -6.15
CA LYS A 85 17.87 17.09 -5.95
C LYS A 85 17.22 16.21 -7.01
N ARG A 86 17.69 14.96 -7.12
CA ARG A 86 17.13 13.94 -8.03
C ARG A 86 16.23 12.97 -7.28
N GLY A 87 15.26 12.38 -7.99
CA GLY A 87 14.36 11.37 -7.41
C GLY A 87 14.99 9.98 -7.26
N MET A 88 16.10 9.73 -7.94
CA MET A 88 16.83 8.45 -7.95
C MET A 88 18.19 8.60 -7.28
N LEU A 89 18.58 7.58 -6.48
CA LEU A 89 19.83 7.60 -5.72
C LEU A 89 21.06 7.55 -6.64
N GLU A 90 20.98 6.77 -7.71
CA GLU A 90 22.03 6.57 -8.69
C GLU A 90 22.44 7.92 -9.30
N ASN A 91 21.46 8.75 -9.64
CA ASN A 91 21.69 10.08 -10.20
C ASN A 91 22.30 11.05 -9.18
N GLY A 92 21.98 10.91 -7.89
CA GLY A 92 22.56 11.75 -6.83
C GLY A 92 24.02 11.42 -6.50
N LEU A 93 24.45 10.19 -6.78
CA LEU A 93 25.85 9.76 -6.64
C LEU A 93 26.70 10.13 -7.86
N LEU A 94 26.11 10.07 -9.06
CA LEU A 94 26.82 10.31 -10.32
C LEU A 94 26.96 11.80 -10.68
N LEU A 95 25.93 12.61 -10.43
CA LEU A 95 25.83 14.03 -10.86
C LEU A 95 26.23 15.03 -9.77
#